data_AF-I3C591-F1
#
_entry.id   AF-I3C591-F1
#
_cell.length_a   1.000
_cell.length_b   1.000
_cell.length_c   1.000
_cell.angle_alpha   90.00
_cell.angle_beta   90.00
_cell.angle_gamma   90.00
#
_symmetry.space_group_name_H-M   'P 1'
#
loop_
_entity.id
_entity.type
_entity.pdbx_description
1 polymer ?
#
loop_
_entity_poly.entity_id
_entity_poly.type
_entity_poly.pdbx_seq_one_letter_code
_entity_poly.pdbx_strand_id
1 'polypeptide(L)' 'MNNTVGNNLRTLHKRKGLTQEEVADMLHVSQSAYARMENGQTNL' A
#
# COMPACT_ATOMS: atom_id res chain seq x y z
N MET A 1 -9.85 -6.92 14.23
CA MET A 1 -9.42 -5.83 13.33
C MET A 1 -8.84 -6.48 12.08
N ASN A 2 -9.66 -6.75 11.07
CA ASN A 2 -9.22 -7.41 9.83
C ASN A 2 -8.58 -6.37 8.90
N ASN A 3 -7.35 -5.95 9.22
CA ASN A 3 -6.50 -5.16 8.31
C ASN A 3 -5.96 -6.03 7.16
N THR A 4 -6.79 -6.94 6.63
CA THR A 4 -6.38 -7.99 5.70
C THR A 4 -5.90 -7.38 4.38
N VAL A 5 -6.57 -6.33 3.89
CA VAL A 5 -6.22 -5.70 2.61
C VAL A 5 -4.88 -4.94 2.71
N GLY A 6 -4.70 -4.07 3.70
CA GLY A 6 -3.45 -3.32 3.87
C GLY A 6 -2.23 -4.22 4.08
N ASN A 7 -2.38 -5.28 4.87
CA ASN A 7 -1.34 -6.28 5.06
C ASN A 7 -1.06 -7.10 3.80
N ASN A 8 -2.08 -7.40 3.00
CA ASN A 8 -1.91 -8.09 1.71
C ASN A 8 -1.16 -7.23 0.71
N LEU A 9 -1.49 -5.93 0.61
CA LEU A 9 -0.76 -4.97 -0.23
C LEU A 9 0.72 -4.91 0.18
N ARG A 10 0.98 -4.74 1.49
CA ARG A 10 2.32 -4.75 2.08
C ARG A 10 3.10 -6.02 1.73
N THR A 11 2.47 -7.16 1.88
CA THR A 11 3.10 -8.46 1.62
C THR A 11 3.38 -8.62 0.13
N LEU A 12 2.46 -8.20 -0.74
CA LEU A 12 2.57 -8.38 -2.19
C LEU A 12 3.68 -7.52 -2.79
N HIS A 13 3.79 -6.23 -2.44
CA HIS A 13 4.86 -5.39 -2.98
C HIS A 13 6.25 -5.89 -2.54
N LYS A 14 6.40 -6.27 -1.26
CA LYS A 14 7.66 -6.84 -0.74
C LYS A 14 8.04 -8.14 -1.42
N ARG A 15 7.09 -9.05 -1.65
CA ARG A 15 7.32 -10.30 -2.37
C ARG A 15 7.74 -10.08 -3.83
N LYS A 16 7.36 -8.95 -4.42
CA LYS A 16 7.77 -8.56 -5.76
C LYS A 16 9.08 -7.75 -5.78
N GLY A 17 9.68 -7.48 -4.63
CA GLY A 17 10.88 -6.64 -4.53
C GLY A 17 10.63 -5.16 -4.84
N LEU A 18 9.38 -4.72 -4.75
CA LEU A 18 8.96 -3.35 -5.08
C LEU A 18 8.91 -2.48 -3.83
N THR A 19 9.22 -1.21 -4.00
CA THR A 19 9.03 -0.14 -3.02
C THR A 19 7.57 0.35 -3.03
N GLN A 20 7.19 1.11 -1.99
CA GLN A 20 5.88 1.76 -1.96
C GLN A 20 5.72 2.83 -3.05
N GLU A 21 6.82 3.47 -3.45
CA GLU A 21 6.84 4.49 -4.51
C GLU A 21 6.57 3.85 -5.88
N GLU A 22 7.27 2.77 -6.23
CA GLU A 22 7.05 2.04 -7.49
C GLU A 22 5.61 1.54 -7.62
N VAL A 23 5.02 1.02 -6.53
CA VAL A 23 3.60 0.60 -6.57
C VAL A 23 2.64 1.77 -6.64
N ALA A 24 2.94 2.88 -5.96
CA ALA A 24 2.14 4.08 -6.06
C ALA A 24 2.13 4.66 -7.49
N ASP A 25 3.30 4.67 -8.15
CA ASP A 25 3.45 5.09 -9.54
C ASP A 25 2.64 4.19 -10.50
N MET A 26 2.73 2.87 -10.33
CA MET A 26 1.94 1.91 -11.10
C MET A 26 0.42 2.06 -10.92
N LEU A 27 -0.02 2.51 -9.75
CA LEU A 27 -1.42 2.74 -9.42
C LEU A 27 -1.88 4.18 -9.69
N HIS A 28 -0.99 5.06 -10.16
CA HIS A 28 -1.24 6.48 -10.37
C HIS A 28 -1.78 7.20 -9.11
N VAL A 29 -1.21 6.88 -7.95
CA VAL A 29 -1.50 7.53 -6.66
C VAL A 29 -0.22 8.08 -6.06
N SER A 30 -0.33 8.97 -5.07
CA SER A 30 0.86 9.38 -4.31
C SER A 30 1.37 8.24 -3.43
N GLN A 31 2.68 8.20 -3.18
CA GLN A 31 3.30 7.28 -2.23
C GLN A 31 2.66 7.35 -0.83
N SER A 32 2.27 8.55 -0.40
CA SER A 32 1.55 8.77 0.86
C SER A 32 0.11 8.23 0.86
N ALA A 33 -0.58 8.23 -0.28
CA ALA A 33 -1.89 7.59 -0.42
C ALA A 33 -1.74 6.06 -0.34
N TYR A 34 -0.76 5.48 -1.03
CA TYR A 34 -0.49 4.05 -0.96
C TYR A 34 -0.08 3.59 0.45
N ALA A 35 0.78 4.33 1.15
CA ALA A 35 1.16 4.04 2.53
C ALA A 35 -0.05 4.05 3.49
N ARG A 36 -1.00 4.97 3.29
CA ARG A 36 -2.27 5.00 4.05
C ARG A 36 -3.13 3.75 3.78
N MET A 37 -3.18 3.27 2.54
CA MET A 37 -3.87 2.03 2.18
C MET A 37 -3.28 0.82 2.91
N GLU A 38 -1.94 0.74 3.02
CA GLU A 38 -1.29 -0.33 3.77
C GLU A 38 -1.54 -0.26 5.29
N ASN A 39 -1.57 0.96 5.83
CA ASN A 39 -1.74 1.18 7.27
C ASN A 39 -3.21 1.13 7.71
N GLY A 40 -4.16 0.98 6.78
CA GLY A 40 -5.60 1.01 7.09
C GLY A 40 -6.08 2.38 7.57
N GLN A 41 -5.33 3.45 7.27
CA GLN A 41 -5.66 4.82 7.66
C GLN A 41 -6.43 5.50 6.53
N THR A 42 -7.73 5.23 6.45
CA THR A 42 -8.64 6.05 5.65
C THR A 42 -8.95 7.30 6.48
N ASN A 43 -8.34 8.43 6.16
CA ASN A 43 -8.83 9.72 6.66
C ASN A 43 -10.23 9.90 6.07
N LEU A 44 -11.27 9.74 6.90
CA LEU A 44 -12.60 10.28 6.63
C LEU A 44 -12.61 11.76 7.03
#